data_AF-A0A2H3J0Z5-F1
#
_entry.id   AF-A0A2H3J0Z5-F1
#
_cell.length_a   1.000
_cell.length_b   1.000
_cell.length_c   1.000
_cell.angle_alpha   90.00
_cell.angle_beta   90.00
_cell.angle_gamma   90.00
#
_symmetry.space_group_name_H-M   'P 1'
#
loop_
_entity.id
_entity.type
_entity.pdbx_description
1 polymer ?
#
loop_
_entity_poly.entity_id
_entity_poly.type
_entity_poly.pdbx_seq_one_letter_code
_entity_poly.pdbx_strand_id
1 'polypeptide(L)'
;MAAVAAHRSRQSLRSVKSGSSSIDKPNTTKLASKYVSLPKRLLFPHLPPEADLPPLLCSPAAEPSLNAELYEFIALALRAYVNPWWTKITRYDKEFLPAISRILATVIRALETRLLTTDLSPLVFRDLPTLLSQHYADFRNAKSKLHTSYASGGAAPLSQLFHQLQPHMAVSPDGRINDVYIRQAVDHLLKVTLPPEDYDPEVERYVVREVILSVLLRSVIPRVMQPWFLHKLMLDHLAPVTNISKLSEVRIVLTPTGLPHFVRSIMYVD
;
A
#
# COMPACT_ATOMS: atom_id res chain seq x y z
N MET A 1 54.30 28.57 33.10
CA MET A 1 54.33 29.35 31.85
C MET A 1 52.98 29.18 31.16
N ALA A 2 52.16 30.24 31.12
CA ALA A 2 50.93 30.44 30.33
C ALA A 2 49.73 29.49 30.59
N ALA A 3 48.47 29.92 30.58
CA ALA A 3 47.86 31.26 30.59
C ALA A 3 46.39 31.12 31.03
N VAL A 4 45.93 32.11 31.78
CA VAL A 4 44.57 32.30 32.30
C VAL A 4 43.67 32.78 31.16
N ALA A 5 42.53 32.12 30.94
CA ALA A 5 41.48 32.57 30.02
C ALA A 5 40.31 33.18 30.80
N ALA A 6 40.17 34.50 30.66
CA ALA A 6 39.19 35.34 31.34
C ALA A 6 37.77 35.14 30.79
N HIS A 7 36.81 34.97 31.71
CA HIS A 7 35.38 35.06 31.48
C HIS A 7 34.97 36.53 31.27
N ARG A 8 34.47 36.90 30.08
CA ARG A 8 33.88 38.22 29.82
C ARG A 8 32.35 38.12 29.82
N SER A 9 31.76 38.53 30.93
CA SER A 9 30.37 38.95 31.05
C SER A 9 30.16 40.23 30.23
N ARG A 10 29.16 40.26 29.34
CA ARG A 10 28.69 41.48 28.69
C ARG A 10 27.22 41.72 28.98
N GLN A 11 27.05 42.75 29.79
CA GLN A 11 25.89 43.53 30.17
C GLN A 11 24.77 43.64 29.12
N SER A 12 23.56 43.42 29.62
CA SER A 12 22.28 43.77 28.99
C SER A 12 22.15 45.29 28.87
N LEU A 13 22.06 45.79 27.64
CA LEU A 13 21.73 47.18 27.35
C LEU A 13 20.25 47.28 26.98
N ARG A 14 19.53 48.05 27.81
CA ARG A 14 18.13 48.45 27.65
C ARG A 14 17.94 49.18 26.32
N SER A 15 17.00 48.71 25.50
CA SER A 15 16.58 49.37 24.26
C SER A 15 15.53 50.45 24.53
N VAL A 16 15.80 51.63 23.99
CA VAL A 16 14.97 52.84 23.99
C VAL A 16 13.72 52.63 23.11
N LYS A 17 12.56 53.07 23.59
CA LYS A 17 11.33 53.22 22.79
C LYS A 17 11.40 54.54 22.03
N SER A 18 11.19 54.49 20.71
CA SER A 18 11.00 55.69 19.89
C SER A 18 10.01 55.43 18.76
N GLY A 19 8.97 56.25 18.71
CA GLY A 19 8.53 56.98 17.53
C GLY A 19 7.97 56.21 16.33
N SER A 20 6.68 56.41 16.08
CA SER A 20 5.98 56.11 14.84
C SER A 20 6.62 56.75 13.61
N SER A 21 6.74 55.99 12.52
CA SER A 21 6.57 56.53 11.17
C SER A 21 5.99 55.46 10.26
N SER A 22 4.90 55.83 9.61
CA SER A 22 4.20 55.12 8.55
C SER A 22 5.10 55.02 7.32
N ILE A 23 5.43 53.79 6.92
CA ILE A 23 5.92 53.46 5.59
C ILE A 23 5.10 52.25 5.13
N ASP A 24 4.44 52.43 3.99
CA ASP A 24 3.70 51.40 3.26
C ASP A 24 4.50 50.10 3.22
N LYS A 25 3.90 49.04 3.77
CA LYS A 25 4.40 47.69 3.54
C LYS A 25 4.11 47.35 2.09
N PRO A 26 5.10 47.09 1.22
CA PRO A 26 4.81 46.34 0.02
C PRO A 26 4.25 44.99 0.50
N ASN A 27 3.08 44.63 -0.01
CA ASN A 27 2.54 43.29 0.10
C ASN A 27 3.57 42.34 -0.53
N THR A 28 4.51 41.86 0.27
CA THR A 28 5.20 40.60 -0.01
C THR A 28 4.17 39.50 0.19
N THR A 29 3.33 39.30 -0.82
CA THR A 29 2.82 37.98 -1.14
C THR A 29 4.05 37.10 -1.30
N LYS A 30 4.43 36.41 -0.22
CA LYS A 30 5.34 35.28 -0.29
C LYS A 30 4.74 34.35 -1.32
N LEU A 31 5.30 34.33 -2.54
CA LEU A 31 5.05 33.25 -3.48
C LEU A 31 5.39 31.98 -2.71
N ALA A 32 4.36 31.24 -2.31
CA ALA A 32 4.54 29.91 -1.77
C ALA A 32 5.34 29.15 -2.83
N SER A 33 6.57 28.75 -2.51
CA SER A 33 7.35 27.89 -3.38
C SER A 33 6.50 26.67 -3.68
N LYS A 34 5.97 26.55 -4.90
CA LYS A 34 5.17 25.39 -5.31
C LYS A 34 6.04 24.15 -5.07
N TYR A 35 5.71 23.36 -4.05
CA TYR A 35 6.42 22.12 -3.76
C TYR A 35 6.16 21.16 -4.92
N VAL A 36 7.21 20.83 -5.67
CA VAL A 36 7.11 19.85 -6.75
C VAL A 36 7.06 18.45 -6.13
N SER A 37 5.98 17.71 -6.40
CA SER A 37 5.77 16.36 -5.87
C SER A 37 6.91 15.41 -6.26
N LEU A 38 7.14 14.35 -5.48
CA LEU A 38 8.19 13.38 -5.75
C LEU A 38 8.06 12.74 -7.15
N PRO A 39 6.86 12.32 -7.62
CA PRO A 39 6.65 11.79 -8.95
C PRO A 39 7.01 12.77 -10.06
N LYS A 40 6.61 14.04 -9.93
CA LYS A 40 6.98 15.08 -10.90
C LYS A 40 8.49 15.21 -11.02
N ARG A 41 9.22 15.21 -9.90
CA ARG A 41 10.69 15.33 -9.91
C ARG A 41 11.41 14.10 -10.45
N LEU A 42 10.91 12.90 -10.14
CA LEU A 42 11.63 11.65 -10.41
C LEU A 42 11.21 10.98 -11.72
N LEU A 43 9.92 11.00 -12.05
CA LEU A 43 9.32 10.26 -13.16
C LEU A 43 9.03 11.16 -14.37
N PHE A 44 8.86 12.47 -14.15
CA PHE A 44 8.49 13.43 -15.19
C PHE A 44 9.38 14.70 -15.17
N PRO A 45 10.72 14.57 -15.30
CA PRO A 45 11.65 15.69 -15.15
C PRO A 45 11.44 16.83 -16.17
N HIS A 46 10.83 16.53 -17.32
CA HIS A 46 10.56 17.49 -18.40
C HIS A 46 9.15 18.09 -18.35
N LEU A 47 8.30 17.63 -17.43
CA LEU A 47 6.94 18.13 -17.31
C LEU A 47 6.93 19.49 -16.59
N PRO A 48 6.26 20.52 -17.13
CA PRO A 48 6.17 21.82 -16.48
C PRO A 48 5.60 21.70 -15.06
N PRO A 49 6.06 22.51 -14.08
CA PRO A 49 5.60 22.40 -12.70
C PRO A 49 4.08 22.55 -12.53
N GLU A 50 3.46 23.35 -13.41
CA GLU A 50 2.03 23.66 -13.41
C GLU A 50 1.19 22.64 -14.18
N ALA A 51 1.80 21.77 -14.98
CA ALA A 51 1.07 20.76 -15.74
C ALA A 51 0.64 19.60 -14.82
N ASP A 52 -0.52 19.04 -15.11
CA ASP A 52 -1.03 17.86 -14.40
C ASP A 52 -0.27 16.60 -14.82
N LEU A 53 -0.22 15.62 -13.92
CA LEU A 53 0.35 14.32 -14.24
C LEU A 53 -0.50 13.62 -15.31
N PRO A 54 0.11 12.97 -16.30
CA PRO A 54 -0.65 12.21 -17.29
C PRO A 54 -1.43 11.08 -16.59
N PRO A 55 -2.67 10.78 -16.99
CA PRO A 55 -3.45 9.72 -16.34
C PRO A 55 -2.72 8.38 -16.45
N LEU A 56 -2.61 7.68 -15.32
CA LEU A 56 -2.02 6.35 -15.29
C LEU A 56 -3.05 5.30 -15.66
N LEU A 57 -4.19 5.35 -14.98
CA LEU A 57 -5.36 4.51 -15.18
C LEU A 57 -6.19 5.02 -16.36
N CYS A 58 -6.70 4.09 -17.16
CA CYS A 58 -7.48 4.39 -18.36
C CYS A 58 -8.99 4.45 -18.10
N SER A 59 -9.47 3.89 -16.99
CA SER A 59 -10.90 3.85 -16.69
C SER A 59 -11.47 5.24 -16.35
N PRO A 60 -12.62 5.64 -16.94
CA PRO A 60 -13.29 6.87 -16.56
C PRO A 60 -13.88 6.82 -15.14
N ALA A 61 -14.01 5.63 -14.55
CA ALA A 61 -14.43 5.44 -13.17
C ALA A 61 -13.26 5.54 -12.17
N ALA A 62 -12.02 5.61 -12.65
CA ALA A 62 -10.86 5.75 -11.78
C ALA A 62 -10.80 7.15 -11.19
N GLU A 63 -10.80 7.22 -9.86
CA GLU A 63 -10.74 8.48 -9.14
C GLU A 63 -9.35 9.13 -9.34
N PRO A 64 -9.27 10.46 -9.60
CA PRO A 64 -8.00 11.11 -9.93
C PRO A 64 -6.94 11.05 -8.82
N SER A 65 -7.32 11.05 -7.54
CA SER A 65 -6.37 10.91 -6.42
C SER A 65 -5.67 9.55 -6.44
N LEU A 66 -6.34 8.47 -6.87
CA LEU A 66 -5.71 7.16 -7.05
C LEU A 66 -4.56 7.21 -8.07
N ASN A 67 -4.69 7.96 -9.15
CA ASN A 67 -3.58 8.15 -10.10
C ASN A 67 -2.38 8.81 -9.42
N ALA A 68 -2.61 9.83 -8.59
CA ALA A 68 -1.53 10.51 -7.86
C ALA A 68 -0.84 9.56 -6.87
N GLU A 69 -1.62 8.77 -6.12
CA GLU A 69 -1.09 7.78 -5.17
C GLU A 69 -0.29 6.67 -5.86
N LEU A 70 -0.74 6.18 -7.02
CA LEU A 70 -0.01 5.18 -7.79
C LEU A 70 1.32 5.72 -8.31
N TYR A 71 1.36 6.96 -8.80
CA TYR A 71 2.62 7.57 -9.20
C TYR A 71 3.55 7.83 -8.01
N GLU A 72 3.01 8.25 -6.86
CA GLU A 72 3.78 8.36 -5.61
C GLU A 72 4.37 7.01 -5.22
N PHE A 73 3.58 5.94 -5.30
CA PHE A 73 4.03 4.58 -5.05
C PHE A 73 5.16 4.14 -6.00
N ILE A 74 5.00 4.36 -7.31
CA ILE A 74 6.05 4.07 -8.31
C ILE A 74 7.32 4.86 -7.98
N ALA A 75 7.19 6.16 -7.69
CA ALA A 75 8.34 7.00 -7.39
C ALA A 75 9.07 6.54 -6.12
N LEU A 76 8.33 6.13 -5.08
CA LEU A 76 8.91 5.56 -3.87
C LEU A 76 9.60 4.22 -4.13
N ALA A 77 9.00 3.33 -4.93
CA ALA A 77 9.59 2.05 -5.28
C ALA A 77 10.91 2.23 -6.05
N LEU A 78 10.92 3.09 -7.07
CA LEU A 78 12.13 3.35 -7.85
C LEU A 78 13.19 4.08 -7.03
N ARG A 79 12.80 5.00 -6.15
CA ARG A 79 13.73 5.64 -5.21
C ARG A 79 14.37 4.62 -4.25
N ALA A 80 13.64 3.60 -3.83
CA ALA A 80 14.12 2.58 -2.90
C ALA A 80 14.98 1.51 -3.59
N TYR A 81 14.59 1.06 -4.79
CA TYR A 81 15.16 -0.13 -5.41
C TYR A 81 16.01 0.13 -6.66
N VAL A 82 15.99 1.34 -7.21
CA VAL A 82 16.79 1.73 -8.40
C VAL A 82 17.84 2.79 -8.07
N ASN A 83 17.43 3.92 -7.47
CA ASN A 83 18.35 5.02 -7.19
C ASN A 83 19.63 4.65 -6.41
N PRO A 84 19.59 3.76 -5.38
CA PRO A 84 20.77 3.50 -4.56
C PRO A 84 21.96 2.89 -5.31
N TRP A 85 21.72 2.26 -6.45
CA TRP A 85 22.76 1.71 -7.31
C TRP A 85 22.89 2.48 -8.63
N TRP A 86 21.79 2.94 -9.24
CA TRP A 86 21.87 3.65 -10.53
C TRP A 86 22.68 4.95 -10.44
N THR A 87 22.47 5.74 -9.38
CA THR A 87 23.19 7.02 -9.18
C THR A 87 24.70 6.85 -8.96
N LYS A 88 25.15 5.63 -8.60
CA LYS A 88 26.57 5.29 -8.49
C LYS A 88 27.20 4.97 -9.85
N ILE A 89 26.39 4.52 -10.80
CA ILE A 89 26.81 4.23 -12.18
C ILE A 89 26.77 5.53 -12.99
N THR A 90 25.64 6.24 -12.95
CA THR A 90 25.41 7.46 -13.72
C THR A 90 24.86 8.57 -12.82
N ARG A 91 25.70 9.56 -12.49
CA ARG A 91 25.37 10.59 -11.49
C ARG A 91 24.28 11.58 -11.94
N TYR A 92 24.18 11.87 -13.24
CA TYR A 92 23.34 12.96 -13.77
C TYR A 92 22.26 12.49 -14.75
N ASP A 93 22.05 11.18 -14.86
CA ASP A 93 21.00 10.67 -15.72
C ASP A 93 19.62 10.84 -15.07
N LYS A 94 18.72 11.46 -15.83
CA LYS A 94 17.34 11.73 -15.44
C LYS A 94 16.34 10.97 -16.31
N GLU A 95 16.78 10.20 -17.30
CA GLU A 95 15.92 9.55 -18.30
C GLU A 95 15.60 8.10 -17.93
N PHE A 96 16.49 7.40 -17.22
CA PHE A 96 16.28 5.99 -16.89
C PHE A 96 15.05 5.74 -16.01
N LEU A 97 14.83 6.55 -14.98
CA LEU A 97 13.69 6.42 -14.09
C LEU A 97 12.34 6.67 -14.80
N PRO A 98 12.19 7.73 -15.61
CA PRO A 98 11.06 7.89 -16.52
C PRO A 98 10.85 6.70 -17.45
N ALA A 99 11.92 6.14 -18.04
CA ALA A 99 11.82 4.98 -18.93
C ALA A 99 11.25 3.74 -18.21
N ILE A 100 11.78 3.40 -17.04
CA ILE A 100 11.26 2.30 -16.22
C ILE A 100 9.83 2.59 -15.75
N SER A 101 9.52 3.84 -15.40
CA SER A 101 8.17 4.26 -15.02
C SER A 101 7.16 4.08 -16.15
N ARG A 102 7.55 4.32 -17.41
CA ARG A 102 6.71 4.08 -18.58
C ARG A 102 6.35 2.60 -18.70
N ILE A 103 7.32 1.71 -18.54
CA ILE A 103 7.09 0.26 -18.62
C ILE A 103 6.18 -0.20 -17.47
N LEU A 104 6.42 0.28 -16.23
CA LEU A 104 5.53 0.01 -15.09
C LEU A 104 4.11 0.52 -15.34
N ALA A 105 3.95 1.68 -15.98
CA ALA A 105 2.65 2.21 -16.36
C ALA A 105 1.94 1.30 -17.38
N THR A 106 2.66 0.78 -18.38
CA THR A 106 2.13 -0.22 -19.32
C THR A 106 1.63 -1.47 -18.59
N VAL A 107 2.40 -2.00 -17.64
CA VAL A 107 1.99 -3.16 -16.83
C VAL A 107 0.71 -2.86 -16.04
N ILE A 108 0.64 -1.70 -15.37
CA ILE A 108 -0.53 -1.31 -14.56
C ILE A 108 -1.78 -1.17 -15.44
N ARG A 109 -1.69 -0.55 -16.61
CA ARG A 109 -2.81 -0.40 -17.55
C ARG A 109 -3.28 -1.73 -18.12
N ALA A 110 -2.34 -2.62 -18.46
CA ALA A 110 -2.67 -3.95 -18.93
C ALA A 110 -3.41 -4.76 -17.85
N LEU A 111 -2.96 -4.65 -16.60
CA LEU A 111 -3.64 -5.26 -15.45
C LEU A 111 -5.03 -4.66 -15.21
N GLU A 112 -5.15 -3.33 -15.22
CA GLU A 112 -6.43 -2.63 -15.09
C GLU A 112 -7.43 -3.09 -16.15
N THR A 113 -7.01 -3.11 -17.42
CA THR A 113 -7.87 -3.53 -18.54
C THR A 113 -8.37 -4.97 -18.35
N ARG A 114 -7.50 -5.88 -17.92
CA ARG A 114 -7.87 -7.27 -17.65
C ARG A 114 -8.81 -7.37 -16.45
N LEU A 115 -8.57 -6.59 -15.40
CA LEU A 115 -9.42 -6.58 -14.20
C LEU A 115 -10.84 -6.09 -14.53
N LEU A 116 -10.96 -5.05 -15.36
CA LEU A 116 -12.25 -4.48 -15.75
C LEU A 116 -13.05 -5.39 -16.70
N THR A 117 -12.36 -6.24 -17.48
CA THR A 117 -12.99 -7.15 -18.44
C THR A 117 -13.29 -8.53 -17.86
N THR A 118 -12.74 -8.85 -16.68
CA THR A 118 -12.93 -10.15 -16.02
C THR A 118 -14.07 -10.09 -15.02
N ASP A 119 -15.02 -11.03 -15.09
CA ASP A 119 -16.00 -11.22 -14.02
C ASP A 119 -15.33 -11.81 -12.78
N LEU A 120 -15.18 -10.98 -11.74
CA LEU A 120 -14.59 -11.37 -10.47
C LEU A 120 -15.59 -12.02 -9.51
N SER A 121 -16.88 -12.07 -9.86
CA SER A 121 -17.92 -12.62 -8.98
C SER A 121 -17.64 -14.06 -8.54
N PRO A 122 -17.23 -15.00 -9.43
CA PRO A 122 -16.88 -16.35 -9.01
C PRO A 122 -15.68 -16.37 -8.06
N LEU A 123 -14.67 -15.54 -8.31
CA LEU A 123 -13.48 -15.45 -7.47
C LEU A 123 -13.85 -14.97 -6.06
N VAL A 124 -14.65 -13.91 -5.96
CA VAL A 124 -14.99 -13.24 -4.69
C VAL A 124 -16.03 -14.01 -3.88
N PHE A 125 -17.08 -14.53 -4.53
CA PHE A 125 -18.23 -15.12 -3.82
C PHE A 125 -18.19 -16.64 -3.73
N ARG A 126 -17.36 -17.32 -4.53
CA ARG A 126 -17.25 -18.79 -4.49
C ARG A 126 -15.84 -19.24 -4.14
N ASP A 127 -14.84 -18.87 -4.93
CA ASP A 127 -13.52 -19.48 -4.84
C ASP A 127 -12.77 -19.02 -3.57
N LEU A 128 -12.73 -17.71 -3.30
CA LEU A 128 -12.06 -17.15 -2.13
C LEU A 128 -12.69 -17.64 -0.79
N PRO A 129 -14.01 -17.62 -0.59
CA PRO A 129 -14.63 -18.16 0.63
C PRO A 129 -14.39 -19.66 0.80
N THR A 130 -14.38 -20.42 -0.30
CA THR A 130 -14.10 -21.86 -0.27
C THR A 130 -12.66 -22.12 0.17
N LEU A 131 -11.69 -21.42 -0.43
CA LEU A 131 -10.27 -21.54 -0.07
C LEU A 131 -10.02 -21.14 1.38
N LEU A 132 -10.64 -20.06 1.86
CA LEU A 132 -10.50 -19.62 3.25
C LEU A 132 -11.11 -20.62 4.24
N SER A 133 -12.28 -21.17 3.91
CA SER A 133 -12.95 -22.17 4.73
C SER A 133 -12.13 -23.46 4.83
N GLN A 134 -11.56 -23.90 3.69
CA GLN A 134 -10.66 -25.05 3.63
C GLN A 134 -9.39 -24.79 4.44
N HIS A 135 -8.74 -23.63 4.24
CA HIS A 135 -7.56 -23.22 4.99
C HIS A 135 -7.78 -23.28 6.51
N TYR A 136 -8.91 -22.75 6.98
CA TYR A 136 -9.24 -22.77 8.41
C TYR A 136 -9.57 -24.17 8.93
N ALA A 137 -10.25 -25.01 8.14
CA ALA A 137 -10.50 -26.40 8.48
C ALA A 137 -9.19 -27.18 8.63
N ASP A 138 -8.26 -27.02 7.68
CA ASP A 138 -6.95 -27.66 7.71
C ASP A 138 -6.08 -27.16 8.87
N PHE A 139 -6.15 -25.87 9.18
CA PHE A 139 -5.47 -25.31 10.36
C PHE A 139 -5.95 -25.97 11.65
N ARG A 140 -7.28 -26.12 11.83
CA ARG A 140 -7.84 -26.79 13.01
C ARG A 140 -7.48 -28.28 13.05
N ASN A 141 -7.45 -28.95 11.90
CA ASN A 141 -7.00 -30.34 11.77
C ASN A 141 -5.53 -30.52 12.16
N ALA A 142 -4.64 -29.65 11.67
CA ALA A 142 -3.24 -29.64 12.07
C ALA A 142 -3.08 -29.37 13.58
N LYS A 143 -3.86 -28.43 14.12
CA LYS A 143 -3.82 -28.07 15.54
C LYS A 143 -4.32 -29.21 16.46
N SER A 144 -5.33 -29.97 16.06
CA SER A 144 -5.82 -31.10 16.87
C SER A 144 -4.83 -32.26 16.95
N LYS A 145 -3.92 -32.38 15.98
CA LYS A 145 -2.84 -33.38 15.96
C LYS A 145 -1.61 -32.98 16.76
N LEU A 146 -1.48 -31.69 17.11
CA LEU A 146 -0.33 -31.18 17.86
C LEU A 146 -0.18 -31.94 19.19
N HIS A 147 1.05 -32.34 19.53
CA HIS A 147 1.38 -33.13 20.73
C HIS A 147 0.74 -34.53 20.80
N THR A 148 0.20 -35.05 19.70
CA THR A 148 -0.29 -36.43 19.60
C THR A 148 0.72 -37.33 18.86
N SER A 149 0.54 -38.65 18.92
CA SER A 149 1.34 -39.60 18.14
C SER A 149 1.29 -39.33 16.63
N TYR A 150 0.20 -38.72 16.13
CA TYR A 150 0.02 -38.34 14.73
C TYR A 150 0.91 -37.17 14.28
N ALA A 151 1.59 -36.48 15.20
CA ALA A 151 2.52 -35.39 14.90
C ALA A 151 3.99 -35.85 14.90
N SER A 152 4.31 -36.93 14.17
CA SER A 152 5.64 -37.55 14.19
C SER A 152 6.08 -37.89 15.62
N GLY A 153 5.22 -38.58 16.38
CA GLY A 153 5.48 -38.87 17.79
C GLY A 153 5.39 -37.65 18.72
N GLY A 154 4.66 -36.60 18.31
CA GLY A 154 4.45 -35.37 19.08
C GLY A 154 5.51 -34.28 18.89
N ALA A 155 6.52 -34.52 18.04
CA ALA A 155 7.65 -33.61 17.84
C ALA A 155 7.43 -32.57 16.72
N ALA A 156 6.53 -32.82 15.78
CA ALA A 156 6.34 -31.91 14.64
C ALA A 156 5.62 -30.62 15.06
N PRO A 157 6.14 -29.43 14.72
CA PRO A 157 5.48 -28.15 15.00
C PRO A 157 4.22 -27.97 14.14
N LEU A 158 3.32 -27.10 14.62
CA LEU A 158 2.05 -26.80 13.92
C LEU A 158 2.26 -26.39 12.46
N SER A 159 3.29 -25.60 12.16
CA SER A 159 3.56 -25.11 10.82
C SER A 159 3.93 -26.25 9.85
N GLN A 160 4.67 -27.25 10.32
CA GLN A 160 4.99 -28.46 9.55
C GLN A 160 3.76 -29.33 9.33
N LEU A 161 2.95 -29.54 10.37
CA LEU A 161 1.71 -30.31 10.27
C LEU A 161 0.73 -29.67 9.28
N PHE A 162 0.60 -28.34 9.33
CA PHE A 162 -0.25 -27.60 8.41
C PHE A 162 0.27 -27.67 6.97
N HIS A 163 1.58 -27.47 6.78
CA HIS A 163 2.19 -27.53 5.45
C HIS A 163 2.07 -28.92 4.80
N GLN A 164 2.04 -30.00 5.58
CA GLN A 164 1.78 -31.35 5.06
C GLN A 164 0.34 -31.51 4.51
N LEU A 165 -0.63 -30.77 5.06
CA LEU A 165 -2.01 -30.76 4.56
C LEU A 165 -2.18 -29.87 3.32
N GLN A 166 -1.42 -28.78 3.25
CA GLN A 166 -1.48 -27.79 2.17
C GLN A 166 -0.08 -27.46 1.64
N PRO A 167 0.59 -28.40 0.95
CA PRO A 167 1.93 -28.16 0.42
C PRO A 167 1.85 -27.19 -0.77
N HIS A 168 2.68 -26.14 -0.75
CA HIS A 168 2.78 -25.19 -1.85
C HIS A 168 4.26 -24.86 -2.14
N MET A 169 4.68 -24.99 -3.39
CA MET A 169 6.11 -24.84 -3.77
C MET A 169 6.69 -23.44 -3.49
N ALA A 170 5.84 -22.42 -3.39
CA ALA A 170 6.24 -21.06 -3.08
C ALA A 170 6.44 -20.77 -1.59
N VAL A 171 6.01 -21.66 -0.69
CA VAL A 171 6.00 -21.41 0.75
C VAL A 171 6.61 -22.60 1.47
N SER A 172 7.64 -22.39 2.26
CA SER A 172 8.23 -23.45 3.07
C SER A 172 7.42 -23.74 4.34
N PRO A 173 7.64 -24.87 5.04
CA PRO A 173 6.95 -25.19 6.29
C PRO A 173 7.13 -24.16 7.40
N ASP A 174 8.21 -23.38 7.37
CA ASP A 174 8.50 -22.27 8.29
C ASP A 174 7.94 -20.92 7.80
N GLY A 175 7.16 -20.91 6.73
CA GLY A 175 6.49 -19.72 6.20
C GLY A 175 7.39 -18.80 5.37
N ARG A 176 8.58 -19.26 4.94
CA ARG A 176 9.44 -18.48 4.05
C ARG A 176 8.94 -18.58 2.63
N ILE A 177 8.90 -17.43 1.96
CA ILE A 177 8.50 -17.35 0.56
C ILE A 177 9.72 -17.64 -0.33
N ASN A 178 9.54 -18.53 -1.30
CA ASN A 178 10.55 -18.84 -2.30
C ASN A 178 10.64 -17.69 -3.33
N ASP A 179 11.74 -16.94 -3.29
CA ASP A 179 11.96 -15.79 -4.17
C ASP A 179 12.09 -16.18 -5.64
N VAL A 180 12.65 -17.36 -5.93
CA VAL A 180 12.75 -17.90 -7.31
C VAL A 180 11.36 -18.14 -7.88
N TYR A 181 10.44 -18.72 -7.09
CA TYR A 181 9.07 -18.93 -7.54
C TYR A 181 8.37 -17.60 -7.84
N ILE A 182 8.46 -16.62 -6.93
CA ILE A 182 7.82 -15.31 -7.14
C ILE A 182 8.47 -14.58 -8.32
N ARG A 183 9.78 -14.66 -8.49
CA ARG A 183 10.49 -14.09 -9.64
C ARG A 183 10.00 -14.67 -10.95
N GLN A 184 9.81 -15.99 -11.02
CA GLN A 184 9.25 -16.65 -12.20
C GLN A 184 7.79 -16.25 -12.43
N ALA A 185 6.96 -16.18 -11.38
CA ALA A 185 5.58 -15.73 -11.49
C ALA A 185 5.49 -14.28 -12.02
N VAL A 186 6.36 -13.38 -11.55
CA VAL A 186 6.45 -12.00 -12.05
C VAL A 186 6.95 -11.97 -13.50
N ASP A 187 7.92 -12.81 -13.88
CA ASP A 187 8.39 -12.87 -15.28
C ASP A 187 7.27 -13.30 -16.25
N HIS A 188 6.49 -14.32 -15.87
CA HIS A 188 5.31 -14.75 -16.62
C HIS A 188 4.24 -13.65 -16.67
N LEU A 189 4.04 -12.92 -15.57
CA LEU A 189 3.16 -11.75 -15.54
C LEU A 189 3.61 -10.70 -16.56
N LEU A 190 4.90 -10.34 -16.55
CA LEU A 190 5.46 -9.36 -17.48
C LEU A 190 5.27 -9.81 -18.94
N LYS A 191 5.50 -11.09 -19.23
CA LYS A 191 5.32 -11.67 -20.56
C LYS A 191 3.89 -11.52 -21.11
N VAL A 192 2.88 -11.59 -20.24
CA VAL A 192 1.47 -11.46 -20.65
C VAL A 192 0.94 -10.03 -20.60
N THR A 193 1.64 -9.11 -19.95
CA THR A 193 1.22 -7.70 -19.83
C THR A 193 1.96 -6.74 -20.74
N LEU A 194 3.21 -7.05 -21.09
CA LEU A 194 4.06 -6.16 -21.88
C LEU A 194 3.99 -6.52 -23.37
N PRO A 195 3.98 -5.52 -24.26
CA PRO A 195 4.17 -5.75 -25.68
C PRO A 195 5.65 -6.12 -25.96
N PRO A 196 5.96 -6.73 -27.13
CA PRO A 196 7.31 -7.25 -27.42
C PRO A 196 8.38 -6.16 -27.34
N GLU A 197 8.08 -4.92 -27.74
CA GLU A 197 9.02 -3.80 -27.66
C GLU A 197 9.50 -3.50 -26.23
N ASP A 198 8.68 -3.77 -25.21
CA ASP A 198 9.02 -3.56 -23.81
C ASP A 198 9.45 -4.87 -23.10
N TYR A 199 9.12 -6.06 -23.65
CA TYR A 199 9.47 -7.35 -23.07
C TYR A 199 10.79 -7.94 -23.59
N ASP A 200 11.12 -7.72 -24.87
CA ASP A 200 12.32 -8.29 -25.49
C ASP A 200 13.63 -7.71 -24.90
N PRO A 201 13.73 -6.40 -24.59
CA PRO A 201 14.92 -5.84 -23.95
C PRO A 201 15.15 -6.44 -22.56
N GLU A 202 16.23 -7.20 -22.40
CA GLU A 202 16.48 -7.96 -21.17
C GLU A 202 16.75 -7.07 -19.96
N VAL A 203 17.46 -5.96 -20.17
CA VAL A 203 17.93 -5.07 -19.10
C VAL A 203 16.74 -4.40 -18.41
N GLU A 204 15.90 -3.71 -19.17
CA GLU A 204 14.71 -3.05 -18.66
C GLU A 204 13.74 -4.05 -18.06
N ARG A 205 13.51 -5.19 -18.73
CA ARG A 205 12.67 -6.26 -18.21
C ARG A 205 13.15 -6.76 -16.86
N TYR A 206 14.45 -7.02 -16.70
CA TYR A 206 15.00 -7.52 -15.43
C TYR A 206 14.94 -6.46 -14.33
N VAL A 207 15.19 -5.19 -14.65
CA VAL A 207 15.04 -4.09 -13.69
C VAL A 207 13.59 -3.98 -13.22
N VAL A 208 12.63 -3.97 -14.14
CA VAL A 208 11.19 -3.92 -13.83
C VAL A 208 10.78 -5.13 -12.98
N ARG A 209 11.20 -6.34 -13.36
CA ARG A 209 10.93 -7.57 -12.61
C ARG A 209 11.46 -7.47 -11.18
N GLU A 210 12.71 -7.06 -10.99
CA GLU A 210 13.32 -6.98 -9.66
C GLU A 210 12.74 -5.83 -8.82
N VAL A 211 12.27 -4.74 -9.43
CA VAL A 211 11.51 -3.69 -8.75
C VAL A 211 10.20 -4.24 -8.21
N ILE A 212 9.40 -4.91 -9.04
CA ILE A 212 8.13 -5.54 -8.63
C ILE A 212 8.40 -6.59 -7.53
N LEU A 213 9.39 -7.47 -7.75
CA LEU A 213 9.78 -8.50 -6.79
C LEU A 213 10.19 -7.89 -5.44
N SER A 214 10.99 -6.82 -5.46
CA SER A 214 11.44 -6.15 -4.24
C SER A 214 10.29 -5.50 -3.48
N VAL A 215 9.36 -4.85 -4.19
CA VAL A 215 8.14 -4.33 -3.59
C VAL A 215 7.32 -5.44 -2.93
N LEU A 216 7.10 -6.56 -3.65
CA LEU A 216 6.32 -7.68 -3.14
C LEU A 216 6.97 -8.34 -1.93
N LEU A 217 8.21 -8.80 -2.07
CA LEU A 217 8.90 -9.60 -1.05
C LEU A 217 9.38 -8.79 0.14
N ARG A 218 9.76 -7.52 -0.05
CA ARG A 218 10.36 -6.71 1.03
C ARG A 218 9.38 -5.76 1.70
N SER A 219 8.29 -5.36 1.01
CA SER A 219 7.36 -4.36 1.53
C SER A 219 5.94 -4.89 1.74
N VAL A 220 5.35 -5.51 0.70
CA VAL A 220 3.92 -5.86 0.72
C VAL A 220 3.69 -7.14 1.52
N ILE A 221 4.26 -8.27 1.09
CA ILE A 221 4.00 -9.59 1.67
C ILE A 221 4.30 -9.63 3.17
N PRO A 222 5.47 -9.17 3.66
CA PRO A 222 5.77 -9.19 5.09
C PRO A 222 4.79 -8.38 5.94
N ARG A 223 4.11 -7.39 5.36
CA ARG A 223 3.17 -6.51 6.06
C ARG A 223 1.75 -7.08 6.03
N VAL A 224 1.26 -7.50 4.87
CA VAL A 224 -0.11 -8.01 4.72
C VAL A 224 -0.31 -9.36 5.40
N MET A 225 0.77 -10.14 5.58
CA MET A 225 0.72 -11.41 6.32
C MET A 225 0.74 -11.23 7.84
N GLN A 226 0.87 -10.01 8.36
CA GLN A 226 0.86 -9.80 9.81
C GLN A 226 -0.55 -9.90 10.38
N PRO A 227 -0.76 -10.63 11.50
CA PRO A 227 -2.08 -10.74 12.12
C PRO A 227 -2.72 -9.39 12.44
N TRP A 228 -1.94 -8.43 12.96
CA TRP A 228 -2.45 -7.09 13.28
C TRP A 228 -2.96 -6.34 12.04
N PHE A 229 -2.32 -6.54 10.88
CA PHE A 229 -2.70 -5.86 9.64
C PHE A 229 -4.02 -6.42 9.13
N LEU A 230 -4.17 -7.76 9.13
CA LEU A 230 -5.40 -8.43 8.74
C LEU A 230 -6.57 -8.07 9.66
N HIS A 231 -6.34 -8.11 10.99
CA HIS A 231 -7.38 -7.71 11.95
C HIS A 231 -7.79 -6.26 11.77
N LYS A 232 -6.82 -5.35 11.57
CA LYS A 232 -7.11 -3.94 11.31
C LYS A 232 -7.92 -3.79 10.03
N LEU A 233 -7.51 -4.44 8.93
CA LEU A 233 -8.24 -4.40 7.66
C LEU A 233 -9.69 -4.86 7.83
N MET A 234 -9.91 -5.96 8.56
CA MET A 234 -11.25 -6.44 8.87
C MET A 234 -12.05 -5.42 9.67
N LEU A 235 -11.47 -4.84 10.74
CA LEU A 235 -12.14 -3.86 11.59
C LEU A 235 -12.44 -2.54 10.85
N ASP A 236 -11.55 -2.08 9.97
CA ASP A 236 -11.75 -0.86 9.20
C ASP A 236 -12.92 -1.02 8.20
N HIS A 237 -13.18 -2.25 7.72
CA HIS A 237 -14.30 -2.56 6.82
C HIS A 237 -15.58 -3.01 7.54
N LEU A 238 -15.48 -3.58 8.74
CA LEU A 238 -16.60 -3.83 9.64
C LEU A 238 -16.95 -2.49 10.30
N ALA A 239 -17.84 -1.72 9.66
CA ALA A 239 -18.26 -0.37 10.05
C ALA A 239 -18.26 -0.12 11.59
N PRO A 240 -17.90 1.10 12.04
CA PRO A 240 -17.79 1.37 13.47
C PRO A 240 -19.12 1.11 14.17
N VAL A 241 -19.03 0.48 15.34
CA VAL A 241 -20.13 0.12 16.25
C VAL A 241 -20.93 1.35 16.76
N THR A 242 -20.71 2.55 16.22
CA THR A 242 -21.45 3.78 16.55
C THR A 242 -22.90 3.79 16.05
N ASN A 243 -23.33 2.84 15.21
CA ASN A 243 -24.76 2.67 14.87
C ASN A 243 -25.50 1.67 15.77
N ILE A 244 -24.83 1.00 16.73
CA ILE A 244 -25.53 0.11 17.68
C ILE A 244 -26.26 0.92 18.76
N SER A 245 -25.77 2.12 19.10
CA SER A 245 -26.49 3.04 20.01
C SER A 245 -27.79 3.59 19.39
N LYS A 246 -27.87 3.71 18.07
CA LYS A 246 -29.13 4.03 17.36
C LYS A 246 -30.11 2.85 17.32
N LEU A 247 -29.62 1.61 17.46
CA LEU A 247 -30.48 0.42 17.58
C LEU A 247 -31.04 0.24 19.01
N SER A 248 -30.37 0.78 20.04
CA SER A 248 -30.90 0.78 21.42
C SER A 248 -32.00 1.81 21.69
N GLU A 249 -32.27 2.74 20.77
CA GLU A 249 -33.40 3.68 20.86
C GLU A 249 -34.74 3.10 20.36
N VAL A 250 -34.77 1.83 19.91
CA VAL A 250 -36.05 1.11 19.76
C VAL A 250 -36.57 0.75 21.15
N ARG A 251 -37.17 1.74 21.78
CA ARG A 251 -37.85 1.63 23.07
C ARG A 251 -38.95 0.59 22.93
N ILE A 252 -38.85 -0.51 23.67
CA ILE A 252 -39.97 -1.44 23.87
C ILE A 252 -41.07 -0.64 24.58
N VAL A 253 -42.07 -0.19 23.83
CA VAL A 253 -43.32 0.30 24.41
C VAL A 253 -44.09 -0.95 24.83
N LEU A 254 -44.04 -1.28 26.12
CA LEU A 254 -44.90 -2.29 26.70
C LEU A 254 -46.33 -1.74 26.70
N THR A 255 -47.19 -2.25 25.83
CA THR A 255 -48.63 -2.10 25.97
C THR A 255 -49.13 -2.98 27.12
N PRO A 256 -50.22 -2.62 27.84
CA PRO A 256 -50.70 -3.37 29.01
C PRO A 256 -51.24 -4.78 28.72
N THR A 257 -51.19 -5.24 27.46
CA THR A 257 -51.71 -6.52 27.00
C THR A 257 -50.60 -7.23 26.21
N GLY A 258 -49.90 -8.15 26.86
CA GLY A 258 -48.66 -8.76 26.38
C GLY A 258 -48.78 -9.69 25.17
N LEU A 259 -48.95 -9.14 23.97
CA LEU A 259 -48.76 -9.85 22.70
C LEU A 259 -47.87 -9.03 21.74
N PRO A 260 -46.87 -9.64 21.08
CA PRO A 260 -45.97 -8.93 20.18
C PRO A 260 -46.65 -8.68 18.82
N HIS A 261 -46.83 -7.40 18.46
CA HIS A 261 -47.28 -7.00 17.12
C HIS A 261 -46.14 -6.25 16.40
N PHE A 262 -45.66 -6.78 15.28
CA PHE A 262 -44.59 -6.16 14.50
C PHE A 262 -45.18 -5.15 13.51
N VAL A 263 -45.18 -3.86 13.88
CA VAL A 263 -45.61 -2.80 12.95
C VAL A 263 -44.42 -2.41 12.07
N ARG A 264 -44.46 -2.85 10.81
CA ARG A 264 -43.53 -2.43 9.76
C ARG A 264 -43.91 -1.01 9.33
N SER A 265 -43.28 0.01 9.92
CA SER A 265 -43.43 1.38 9.44
C SER A 265 -42.60 1.54 8.16
N ILE A 266 -43.27 1.46 7.02
CA ILE A 266 -42.76 1.89 5.73
C ILE A 266 -42.83 3.42 5.75
N MET A 267 -41.68 4.10 5.82
CA MET A 267 -41.63 5.52 5.52
C MET A 267 -41.42 5.68 4.01
N TYR A 268 -42.51 5.98 3.32
CA TYR A 268 -42.51 6.63 2.02
C TYR A 268 -42.38 8.15 2.27
N VAL A 269 -41.37 8.75 1.61
CA VAL A 269 -41.28 10.10 1.01
C VAL A 269 -42.01 11.28 1.68
N ASP A 270 -41.23 12.28 2.11
CA ASP A 270 -41.09 13.58 1.41
C ASP A 270 -39.64 14.10 1.54
#